data_AF-A0A948RIR7-F1
#
_entry.id   AF-A0A948RIR7-F1
#
_cell.length_a   1.000
_cell.length_b   1.000
_cell.length_c   1.000
_cell.angle_alpha   90.00
_cell.angle_beta   90.00
_cell.angle_gamma   90.00
#
_symmetry.space_group_name_H-M   'P 1'
#
loop_
_entity.id
_entity.type
_entity.pdbx_description
1 polymer ?
#
loop_
_entity_poly.entity_id
_entity_poly.type
_entity_poly.pdbx_seq_one_letter_code
_entity_poly.pdbx_strand_id
1 'polypeptide(L)'
;MNVSRAGSGLGPLQDGGRVVILGGGPGGVATAITIKREAQHAGRDVEVVIVEGKQFVGEQHYNQCVGVLSPPVDALLEKELGIPFPYHLQRGAITG
;
A
#
# COMPACT_ATOMS: atom_id res chain seq x y z
N MET A 1 -30.44 9.53 19.96
CA MET A 1 -29.03 9.31 20.36
C MET A 1 -28.21 10.45 19.78
N ASN A 2 -27.68 11.30 20.65
CA ASN A 2 -27.05 12.56 20.26
C ASN A 2 -25.56 12.28 19.98
N VAL A 3 -25.13 12.35 18.72
CA VAL A 3 -23.70 12.27 18.38
C VAL A 3 -23.13 13.67 18.57
N SER A 4 -22.55 13.90 19.74
CA SER A 4 -21.74 15.10 19.99
C SER A 4 -20.57 15.11 19.01
N ARG A 5 -20.53 16.09 18.10
CA ARG A 5 -19.32 16.40 17.32
C ARG A 5 -18.27 16.91 18.28
N ALA A 6 -17.35 16.03 18.69
CA ALA A 6 -16.11 16.45 19.32
C ALA A 6 -15.26 17.18 18.27
N GLY A 7 -14.87 18.42 18.59
CA GLY A 7 -13.88 19.18 17.83
C GLY A 7 -12.48 18.61 18.02
N SER A 8 -11.60 18.98 17.09
CA SER A 8 -10.21 18.54 16.86
C SER A 8 -10.09 17.10 16.34
N GLY A 9 -9.34 16.92 15.25
CA GLY A 9 -9.08 15.59 14.68
C GLY A 9 -8.44 14.65 15.70
N LEU A 10 -8.36 13.35 15.38
CA LEU A 10 -7.82 12.29 16.25
C LEU A 10 -6.33 12.47 16.65
N GLY A 11 -5.70 13.57 16.26
CA GLY A 11 -4.28 13.80 16.40
C GLY A 11 -3.46 12.90 15.47
N PRO A 12 -2.13 13.06 15.47
CA PRO A 12 -1.24 12.15 14.77
C PRO A 12 -1.28 10.77 15.42
N LEU A 13 -1.00 9.73 14.62
CA LEU A 13 -0.84 8.37 15.13
C LEU A 13 0.35 8.32 16.11
N GLN A 14 0.09 7.79 17.30
CA GLN A 14 1.09 7.69 18.39
C GLN A 14 2.07 6.56 18.16
N ASP A 15 3.19 6.60 18.88
CA ASP A 15 4.14 5.47 18.97
C ASP A 15 3.44 4.23 19.56
N GLY A 16 3.74 3.05 19.00
CA GLY A 16 3.00 1.81 19.26
C GLY A 16 1.59 1.78 18.64
N GLY A 17 1.25 2.76 17.79
CA GLY A 17 -0.05 2.85 17.13
C GLY A 17 -0.31 1.70 16.16
N ARG A 18 -1.59 1.43 15.90
CA ARG A 18 -2.05 0.35 15.00
C ARG A 18 -2.84 0.90 13.83
N VAL A 19 -2.53 0.41 12.63
CA VAL A 19 -3.29 0.69 11.42
C VAL A 19 -3.78 -0.62 10.82
N VAL A 20 -5.08 -0.68 10.56
CA VAL A 20 -5.69 -1.80 9.81
C VAL A 20 -6.06 -1.30 8.41
N ILE A 21 -5.55 -2.00 7.40
CA ILE A 21 -5.81 -1.72 5.98
C ILE A 21 -6.68 -2.85 5.43
N LEU A 22 -7.83 -2.49 4.85
CA LEU A 22 -8.73 -3.44 4.21
C LEU A 22 -8.42 -3.51 2.71
N GLY A 23 -7.97 -4.68 2.25
CA GLY A 23 -7.54 -4.95 0.88
C GLY A 23 -6.01 -4.98 0.72
N GLY A 24 -5.50 -6.11 0.24
CA GLY A 24 -4.08 -6.36 -0.03
C GLY A 24 -3.69 -6.17 -1.51
N GLY A 25 -4.49 -5.42 -2.28
CA GLY A 25 -4.12 -5.01 -3.63
C GLY A 25 -3.04 -3.92 -3.67
N PRO A 26 -2.67 -3.43 -4.86
CA PRO A 26 -1.57 -2.46 -5.03
C PRO A 26 -1.73 -1.20 -4.16
N GLY A 27 -2.93 -0.63 -4.05
CA GLY A 27 -3.17 0.56 -3.23
C GLY A 27 -3.03 0.32 -1.72
N GLY A 28 -3.54 -0.81 -1.23
CA GLY A 28 -3.45 -1.17 0.19
C GLY A 28 -2.01 -1.48 0.62
N VAL A 29 -1.28 -2.24 -0.19
CA VAL A 29 0.13 -2.54 0.06
C VAL A 29 1.00 -1.29 -0.06
N ALA A 30 0.79 -0.45 -1.07
CA ALA A 30 1.51 0.83 -1.19
C ALA A 30 1.29 1.70 0.05
N THR A 31 0.04 1.80 0.53
CA THR A 31 -0.31 2.53 1.75
C THR A 31 0.39 1.96 2.98
N ALA A 32 0.41 0.64 3.14
CA ALA A 32 1.10 -0.03 4.24
C ALA A 32 2.60 0.30 4.26
N ILE A 33 3.24 0.26 3.08
CA ILE A 33 4.66 0.59 2.91
C ILE A 33 4.91 2.05 3.25
N THR A 34 4.11 2.97 2.72
CA THR A 34 4.23 4.40 3.05
C THR A 34 4.09 4.64 4.54
N ILE A 35 3.10 4.04 5.22
CA ILE A 35 2.91 4.22 6.67
C ILE A 35 4.12 3.72 7.46
N LYS A 36 4.67 2.53 7.13
CA LYS A 36 5.86 2.02 7.84
C LYS A 36 7.08 2.92 7.61
N ARG A 37 7.29 3.44 6.40
CA ARG A 37 8.40 4.34 6.08
C ARG A 37 8.28 5.67 6.83
N GLU A 38 7.10 6.29 6.78
CA GLU A 38 6.86 7.56 7.49
C GLU A 38 6.95 7.40 9.01
N ALA A 39 6.47 6.27 9.55
CA ALA A 39 6.64 5.95 10.97
C ALA A 39 8.13 5.83 11.35
N GLN A 40 8.92 5.12 10.54
CA GLN A 40 10.37 5.00 10.74
C GLN A 40 11.07 6.36 10.66
N HIS A 41 10.74 7.20 9.68
CA HIS A 41 11.28 8.56 9.57
C HIS A 41 10.92 9.44 10.78
N ALA A 42 9.74 9.24 11.35
CA ALA A 42 9.28 9.93 12.55
C ALA A 42 9.81 9.32 13.87
N GLY A 43 10.63 8.26 13.81
CA GLY A 43 11.14 7.56 14.99
C GLY A 43 10.06 6.85 15.80
N ARG A 44 8.99 6.38 15.14
CA ARG A 44 7.85 5.68 15.74
C ARG A 44 7.78 4.24 15.28
N ASP A 45 7.40 3.36 16.18
CA ASP A 45 6.96 2.02 15.82
C ASP A 45 5.43 2.02 15.62
N VAL A 46 5.02 1.53 14.46
CA VAL A 46 3.61 1.42 14.08
C VAL A 46 3.37 0.02 13.55
N GLU A 47 2.37 -0.66 14.11
CA GLU A 47 1.90 -1.96 13.63
C GLU A 47 0.92 -1.76 12.48
N VAL A 48 1.19 -2.38 11.34
CA VAL A 48 0.31 -2.33 10.16
C VAL A 48 -0.19 -3.74 9.88
N VAL A 49 -1.51 -3.91 9.89
CA VAL A 49 -2.20 -5.15 9.59
C VAL A 49 -2.98 -4.99 8.30
N ILE A 50 -2.70 -5.82 7.31
CA ILE A 50 -3.47 -5.88 6.06
C ILE A 50 -4.43 -7.06 6.13
N VAL A 51 -5.72 -6.78 5.92
CA VAL A 51 -6.77 -7.80 5.86
C VAL A 51 -7.22 -7.93 4.40
N GLU A 52 -7.08 -9.12 3.83
CA GLU A 52 -7.45 -9.42 2.44
C GLU A 52 -8.33 -10.68 2.39
N GLY A 53 -9.40 -10.62 1.61
CA GLY A 53 -10.32 -11.74 1.43
C GLY A 53 -9.83 -12.76 0.41
N LYS A 54 -8.96 -12.36 -0.52
CA LYS A 54 -8.31 -13.24 -1.49
C LYS A 54 -7.22 -14.08 -0.84
N GLN A 55 -7.26 -15.38 -1.10
CA GLN A 55 -6.17 -16.28 -0.78
C GLN A 55 -5.16 -16.33 -1.93
N PHE A 56 -4.03 -15.64 -1.76
CA PHE A 56 -2.92 -15.67 -2.71
C PHE A 56 -1.97 -16.86 -2.47
N VAL A 57 -2.03 -17.48 -1.30
CA VAL A 57 -1.26 -18.70 -0.98
C VAL A 57 -1.72 -19.83 -1.90
N GLY A 58 -0.77 -20.47 -2.59
CA GLY A 58 -1.09 -21.51 -3.57
C GLY A 58 -1.75 -20.99 -4.85
N GLU A 59 -1.61 -19.70 -5.16
CA GLU A 59 -2.05 -19.06 -6.42
C GLU A 59 -3.55 -19.21 -6.73
N GLN A 60 -4.38 -19.51 -5.73
CA GLN A 60 -5.81 -19.76 -5.93
C GLN A 60 -6.57 -18.52 -6.40
N HIS A 61 -6.11 -17.33 -5.98
CA HIS A 61 -6.61 -16.06 -6.47
C HIS A 61 -5.45 -15.23 -7.00
N TYR A 62 -5.71 -14.49 -8.07
CA TYR A 62 -4.81 -13.47 -8.58
C TYR A 62 -5.64 -12.25 -8.97
N ASN A 63 -5.03 -11.08 -8.88
CA ASN A 63 -5.64 -9.86 -9.37
C ASN A 63 -5.45 -9.83 -10.89
N GLN A 64 -6.49 -10.23 -11.65
CA GLN A 64 -6.56 -9.98 -13.09
C GLN A 64 -6.75 -8.48 -13.33
N CYS A 65 -5.67 -7.71 -13.24
CA CYS A 65 -5.63 -6.36 -13.75
C CYS A 65 -5.08 -6.41 -15.18
N VAL A 66 -5.61 -5.57 -16.08
CA VAL A 66 -5.06 -5.36 -17.42
C VAL A 66 -3.57 -4.99 -17.27
N GLY A 67 -2.69 -5.75 -17.92
CA GLY A 67 -1.22 -5.69 -17.77
C GLY A 67 -0.55 -4.43 -18.34
N VAL A 68 -1.29 -3.33 -18.48
CA VAL A 68 -0.74 -2.03 -18.81
C VAL A 68 -0.58 -1.26 -17.51
N LEU A 69 0.67 -1.09 -17.09
CA LEU A 69 0.99 -0.18 -16.00
C LEU A 69 1.17 1.22 -16.59
N SER A 70 0.37 2.18 -16.15
CA SER A 70 0.49 3.56 -16.61
C SER A 70 1.80 4.17 -16.09
N PRO A 71 2.62 4.80 -16.96
CA PRO A 71 3.70 5.64 -16.48
C PRO A 71 3.19 6.73 -15.53
N PRO A 72 3.95 7.13 -14.50
CA PRO A 72 5.32 6.70 -14.20
C PRO A 72 5.37 5.69 -13.03
N VAL A 73 4.68 4.54 -13.16
CA VAL A 73 4.61 3.53 -12.08
C VAL A 73 5.98 3.04 -11.58
N ASP A 74 6.96 3.01 -12.48
CA ASP A 74 8.35 2.66 -12.21
C ASP A 74 8.99 3.67 -11.26
N ALA A 75 8.87 4.95 -11.58
CA ALA A 75 9.37 6.01 -10.72
C ALA A 75 8.64 6.05 -9.37
N LEU A 76 7.33 5.79 -9.33
CA LEU A 76 6.57 5.74 -8.07
C LEU A 76 7.04 4.60 -7.18
N LEU A 77 7.22 3.39 -7.74
CA LEU A 77 7.70 2.24 -6.98
C LEU A 77 9.10 2.49 -6.43
N GLU A 78 10.01 2.98 -7.27
CA GLU A 78 11.42 3.12 -6.88
C GLU A 78 11.68 4.32 -5.98
N LYS A 79 11.12 5.49 -6.31
CA LYS A 79 11.44 6.75 -5.62
C LYS A 79 10.57 6.98 -4.39
N GLU A 80 9.28 6.68 -4.47
CA GLU A 80 8.34 6.94 -3.37
C GLU A 80 8.25 5.74 -2.42
N LEU A 81 8.18 4.52 -2.96
CA LEU A 81 7.99 3.32 -2.15
C LEU A 81 9.31 2.61 -1.81
N GLY A 82 10.40 2.89 -2.53
CA GLY A 82 11.69 2.22 -2.38
C GLY A 82 11.65 0.74 -2.78
N ILE A 83 10.76 0.38 -3.69
CA ILE A 83 10.58 -0.97 -4.23
C ILE A 83 11.21 -0.98 -5.63
N PRO A 84 12.15 -1.88 -5.93
CA PRO A 84 12.74 -1.94 -7.26
C PRO A 84 11.68 -2.29 -8.31
N PHE A 85 11.66 -1.58 -9.43
CA PHE A 85 10.76 -1.93 -10.51
C PHE A 85 11.27 -3.19 -11.24
N PRO A 86 10.44 -4.21 -11.47
CA PRO A 86 10.89 -5.45 -12.09
C PRO A 86 10.97 -5.30 -13.62
N TYR A 87 11.91 -4.50 -14.11
CA TYR A 87 12.10 -4.22 -15.55
C TYR A 87 12.19 -5.48 -16.42
N HIS A 88 12.72 -6.58 -15.87
CA HIS A 88 12.83 -7.87 -16.57
C HIS A 88 11.48 -8.56 -16.84
N LEU A 89 10.39 -8.14 -16.19
CA LEU A 89 9.03 -8.63 -16.42
C LEU A 89 8.22 -7.70 -17.35
N GLN A 90 8.75 -6.53 -17.69
CA GLN A 90 8.06 -5.57 -18.54
C GLN A 90 8.15 -5.96 -20.01
N ARG A 91 7.02 -5.88 -20.72
CA ARG A 91 6.98 -5.88 -22.18
C ARG A 91 6.56 -4.48 -22.67
N GLY A 92 7.53 -3.68 -23.12
CA GLY A 92 7.31 -2.30 -23.58
C GLY A 92 6.95 -2.14 -25.06
N ALA A 93 7.14 -3.19 -25.86
CA ALA A 93 6.74 -3.23 -27.27
C ALA A 93 5.65 -4.28 -27.47
N ILE A 94 4.51 -3.86 -28.01
CA ILE A 94 3.47 -4.75 -28.50
C ILE A 94 3.69 -4.85 -30.01
N THR A 95 4.32 -5.92 -30.47
CA THR A 95 4.40 -6.23 -31.91
C THR A 95 3.06 -6.81 -32.33
N GLY A 96 2.32 -6.06 -33.15
CA GLY A 96 1.13 -6.53 -33.85
C GLY A 96 1.46 -7.17 -35.18
#